data_AF-A0A7S0KWD3-F1
#
_entry.id   AF-A0A7S0KWD3-F1
#
_cell.length_a   1.000
_cell.length_b   1.000
_cell.length_c   1.000
_cell.angle_alpha   90.00
_cell.angle_beta   90.00
_cell.angle_gamma   90.00
#
_symmetry.space_group_name_H-M   'P 1'
#
loop_
_entity.id
_entity.type
_entity.pdbx_description
1 polymer ?
#
loop_
_entity_poly.entity_id
_entity_poly.type
_entity_poly.pdbx_seq_one_letter_code
_entity_poly.pdbx_strand_id
1 'polypeptide(L)'
;MVQVYVEPISRRHYAPYFSVAFLYRPFCIIASLIIAFSIALTSGGLWVKTHTYVTQPSVRFKYDMLLVFETSRGPGTERVWSTFDSVNYLMGNKLAPVDISASEQDVNSDGKVDLIDIKAVVRGVGDVHGVKALMAFDYSLGGRVDLVMNSMAYASYSSPLAGSGLYVDGYLRLDQRDAIPAGFTRHDYNYS
;
A
#
# COMPACT_ATOMS: atom_id res chain seq x y z
N MET A 1 -6.74 80.00 30.47
CA MET A 1 -7.22 80.12 29.08
C MET A 1 -7.47 78.70 28.58
N VAL A 2 -8.70 78.35 28.18
CA VAL A 2 -9.07 76.96 27.80
C VAL A 2 -9.01 76.84 26.28
N GLN A 3 -8.24 75.88 25.79
CA GLN A 3 -8.13 75.57 24.36
C GLN A 3 -9.38 74.79 23.92
N VAL A 4 -10.19 75.40 23.07
CA VAL A 4 -11.52 74.86 22.67
C VAL A 4 -11.41 73.95 21.43
N TYR A 5 -10.39 74.15 20.59
CA TYR A 5 -10.19 73.35 19.38
C TYR A 5 -8.72 73.38 18.94
N VAL A 6 -8.21 72.26 18.45
CA VAL A 6 -6.94 72.18 17.71
C VAL A 6 -7.10 71.20 16.58
N GLU A 7 -6.60 71.57 15.41
CA GLU A 7 -6.53 70.69 14.26
C GLU A 7 -5.06 70.50 13.86
N PRO A 8 -4.55 69.26 13.83
CA PRO A 8 -3.17 69.00 13.47
C PRO A 8 -2.96 69.26 11.97
N ILE A 9 -1.94 70.07 11.64
CA ILE A 9 -1.53 70.29 10.25
C ILE A 9 -0.98 68.97 9.68
N SER A 10 -1.72 68.38 8.75
CA SER A 10 -1.26 67.23 7.95
C SER A 10 -0.55 67.72 6.68
N ARG A 11 0.78 67.90 6.74
CA ARG A 11 1.58 68.27 5.57
C ARG A 11 2.03 67.02 4.79
N ARG A 12 1.61 66.89 3.53
CA ARG A 12 2.04 65.80 2.64
C ARG A 12 3.36 66.18 1.96
N HIS A 13 4.37 65.32 2.10
CA HIS A 13 5.66 65.47 1.43
C HIS A 13 5.72 64.52 0.23
N TYR A 14 5.98 65.07 -0.95
CA TYR A 14 6.12 64.30 -2.19
C TYR A 14 7.60 64.23 -2.57
N ALA A 15 8.11 63.03 -2.81
CA ALA A 15 9.47 62.84 -3.32
C ALA A 15 9.47 62.95 -4.85
N PRO A 16 10.48 63.60 -5.46
CA PRO A 16 10.65 63.58 -6.91
C PRO A 16 11.01 62.17 -7.41
N TYR A 17 10.62 61.84 -8.65
CA TYR A 17 10.67 60.49 -9.23
C TYR A 17 12.07 59.84 -9.28
N PHE A 18 13.15 60.59 -9.08
CA PHE A 18 14.54 60.12 -9.10
C PHE A 18 15.26 60.26 -7.74
N SER A 19 14.52 60.41 -6.64
CA SER A 19 15.08 60.48 -5.28
C SER A 19 15.27 59.09 -4.67
N VAL A 20 16.25 58.95 -3.76
CA VAL A 20 16.46 57.75 -2.93
C VAL A 20 15.17 57.35 -2.18
N ALA A 21 14.38 58.33 -1.74
CA ALA A 21 13.11 58.10 -1.07
C ALA A 21 12.05 57.44 -1.99
N PHE A 22 12.10 57.74 -3.30
CA PHE A 22 11.23 57.10 -4.28
C PHE A 22 11.65 55.64 -4.54
N LEU A 23 12.96 55.34 -4.54
CA LEU A 23 13.50 53.98 -4.70
C LEU A 23 13.29 53.07 -3.49
N TYR A 24 13.15 53.64 -2.29
CA TYR A 24 12.90 52.87 -1.07
C TYR A 24 11.58 52.07 -1.13
N ARG A 25 10.53 52.66 -1.72
CA ARG A 25 9.22 52.01 -1.85
C ARG A 25 9.24 50.75 -2.73
N PRO A 26 9.73 50.77 -4.01
CA PRO A 26 9.86 49.57 -4.80
C PRO A 26 10.87 48.59 -4.20
N PHE A 27 11.94 49.07 -3.55
CA PHE A 27 12.86 48.18 -2.82
C PHE A 27 12.15 47.39 -1.72
N CYS A 28 11.34 48.03 -0.88
CA CYS A 28 10.57 47.34 0.16
C CYS A 28 9.57 46.34 -0.43
N ILE A 29 8.91 46.70 -1.54
CA ILE A 29 8.00 45.78 -2.24
C ILE A 29 8.77 44.56 -2.76
N ILE A 30 9.89 44.76 -3.44
CA ILE A 30 10.74 43.69 -3.98
C ILE A 30 11.28 42.81 -2.83
N ALA A 31 11.78 43.41 -1.76
CA ALA A 31 12.28 42.69 -0.59
C ALA A 31 11.16 41.85 0.06
N SER A 32 9.95 42.41 0.19
CA SER A 32 8.80 41.67 0.72
C SER A 32 8.41 40.48 -0.17
N LEU A 33 8.45 40.65 -1.50
CA LEU A 33 8.20 39.57 -2.45
C LEU A 33 9.27 38.48 -2.38
N ILE A 34 10.55 38.88 -2.29
CA ILE A 34 11.66 37.93 -2.14
C ILE A 34 11.49 37.13 -0.86
N ILE A 35 11.22 37.78 0.28
CA ILE A 35 11.04 37.09 1.57
C ILE A 35 9.84 36.13 1.50
N ALA A 36 8.70 36.58 0.99
CA ALA A 36 7.51 35.73 0.86
C ALA A 36 7.78 34.52 -0.06
N PHE A 37 8.49 34.73 -1.18
CA PHE A 37 8.82 33.67 -2.11
C PHE A 37 9.86 32.70 -1.55
N SER A 38 10.88 33.19 -0.84
CA SER A 38 11.85 32.35 -0.15
C SER A 38 11.15 31.45 0.88
N ILE A 39 10.23 31.99 1.69
CA ILE A 39 9.45 31.20 2.66
C ILE A 39 8.59 30.14 1.94
N ALA A 40 7.93 30.52 0.85
CA ALA A 40 7.11 29.59 0.07
C ALA A 40 7.95 28.46 -0.59
N LEU A 41 9.16 28.78 -1.06
CA LEU A 41 10.08 27.79 -1.63
C LEU A 41 10.66 26.85 -0.56
N THR A 42 11.08 27.38 0.60
CA THR A 42 11.68 26.54 1.66
C THR A 42 10.65 25.70 2.39
N SER A 43 9.40 26.18 2.53
CA SER A 43 8.30 25.40 3.11
C SER A 43 7.84 24.24 2.22
N GLY A 44 8.24 24.19 0.95
CA GLY A 44 7.87 23.12 0.02
C GLY A 44 6.38 23.06 -0.34
N GLY A 45 5.60 24.08 0.03
CA GLY A 45 4.15 24.13 -0.22
C GLY A 45 3.76 24.69 -1.58
N LEU A 46 4.71 25.25 -2.34
CA LEU A 46 4.40 25.88 -3.62
C LEU A 46 4.17 24.82 -4.71
N TRP A 47 2.92 24.71 -5.18
CA TRP A 47 2.51 23.81 -6.27
C TRP A 47 2.81 22.32 -6.00
N VAL A 48 2.44 21.82 -4.81
CA VAL A 48 2.52 20.38 -4.55
C VAL A 48 1.48 19.63 -5.40
N LYS A 49 1.95 18.76 -6.30
CA LYS A 49 1.08 17.97 -7.18
C LYS A 49 0.68 16.63 -6.56
N THR A 50 1.56 16.04 -5.77
CA THR A 50 1.40 14.68 -5.22
C THR A 50 1.93 14.64 -3.80
N HIS A 51 1.23 13.91 -2.93
CA HIS A 51 1.70 13.60 -1.60
C HIS A 51 1.88 12.09 -1.46
N THR A 52 2.97 11.67 -0.81
CA THR A 52 3.26 10.27 -0.52
C THR A 52 2.99 10.00 0.96
N TYR A 53 2.24 8.93 1.24
CA TYR A 53 1.95 8.48 2.61
C TYR A 53 2.33 7.02 2.74
N VAL A 54 3.04 6.70 3.82
CA VAL A 54 3.33 5.31 4.20
C VAL A 54 2.35 4.94 5.30
N THR A 55 1.63 3.85 5.10
CA THR A 55 0.67 3.30 6.05
C THR A 55 0.90 1.81 6.18
N GLN A 56 0.69 1.27 7.38
CA GLN A 56 0.82 -0.15 7.64
C GLN A 56 -0.56 -0.81 7.43
N PRO A 57 -0.69 -1.71 6.44
CA PRO A 57 -1.94 -2.41 6.17
C PRO A 57 -2.29 -3.40 7.28
N SER A 58 -3.56 -3.78 7.34
CA SER A 58 -4.02 -4.95 8.08
C SER A 58 -4.28 -6.07 7.08
N VAL A 59 -3.46 -7.12 7.15
CA VAL A 59 -3.53 -8.32 6.31
C VAL A 59 -3.93 -9.49 7.18
N ARG A 60 -4.94 -10.24 6.75
CA ARG A 60 -5.39 -11.45 7.44
C ARG A 60 -5.49 -12.61 6.48
N PHE A 61 -5.10 -13.79 6.94
CA PHE A 61 -5.32 -15.00 6.19
C PHE A 61 -6.79 -15.37 6.25
N LYS A 62 -7.40 -15.56 5.08
CA LYS A 62 -8.84 -15.87 5.00
C LYS A 62 -9.16 -17.31 5.39
N TYR A 63 -8.13 -18.13 5.61
CA TYR A 63 -8.23 -19.60 5.73
C TYR A 63 -8.78 -20.27 4.47
N ASP A 64 -8.72 -19.56 3.34
CA ASP A 64 -9.09 -20.06 2.03
C ASP A 64 -7.81 -20.43 1.26
N MET A 65 -7.65 -21.71 0.92
CA MET A 65 -6.43 -22.22 0.29
C MET A 65 -6.70 -23.40 -0.66
N LEU A 66 -5.90 -23.47 -1.72
CA LEU A 66 -5.84 -24.56 -2.69
C LEU A 66 -4.39 -25.03 -2.83
N LEU A 67 -4.19 -26.34 -2.72
CA LEU A 67 -2.92 -27.02 -2.93
C LEU A 67 -3.07 -28.05 -4.05
N VAL A 68 -2.12 -28.05 -4.97
CA VAL A 68 -2.04 -29.02 -6.08
C VAL A 68 -0.66 -29.67 -6.03
N PHE A 69 -0.64 -31.00 -6.00
CA PHE A 69 0.55 -31.82 -5.99
C PHE A 69 0.67 -32.56 -7.31
N GLU A 70 1.73 -32.30 -8.04
CA GLU A 70 2.06 -32.94 -9.31
C GLU A 70 2.89 -34.20 -9.04
N THR A 71 2.45 -35.33 -9.59
CA THR A 71 3.11 -36.63 -9.37
C THR A 71 3.84 -37.12 -10.63
N SER A 72 4.70 -38.13 -10.47
CA SER A 72 5.56 -38.68 -11.53
C SER A 72 4.81 -39.31 -12.72
N ARG A 73 3.51 -39.56 -12.60
CA ARG A 73 2.72 -40.33 -13.58
C ARG A 73 2.15 -39.49 -14.74
N GLY A 74 2.59 -38.24 -14.87
CA GLY A 74 2.22 -37.35 -15.96
C GLY A 74 0.93 -36.55 -15.73
N PRO A 75 0.53 -35.72 -16.71
CA PRO A 75 -0.58 -34.78 -16.57
C PRO A 75 -1.89 -35.49 -16.19
N GLY A 76 -2.61 -34.95 -15.21
CA GLY A 76 -3.90 -35.48 -14.77
C GLY A 76 -3.86 -36.49 -13.62
N THR A 77 -2.67 -36.91 -13.19
CA THR A 77 -2.45 -37.71 -11.96
C THR A 77 -2.18 -36.85 -10.72
N GLU A 78 -2.51 -35.57 -10.81
CA GLU A 78 -2.39 -34.61 -9.74
C GLU A 78 -3.32 -34.94 -8.58
N ARG A 79 -2.82 -34.65 -7.38
CA ARG A 79 -3.58 -34.71 -6.15
C ARG A 79 -3.87 -33.31 -5.69
N VAL A 80 -5.10 -33.06 -5.26
CA VAL A 80 -5.56 -31.70 -4.93
C VAL A 80 -6.11 -31.69 -3.52
N TRP A 81 -5.88 -30.60 -2.80
CA TRP A 81 -6.56 -30.32 -1.55
C TRP A 81 -7.05 -28.87 -1.60
N SER A 82 -8.27 -28.61 -1.16
CA SER A 82 -8.77 -27.24 -1.13
C SER A 82 -9.81 -27.03 -0.04
N THR A 83 -9.93 -25.79 0.43
CA THR A 83 -11.04 -25.36 1.30
C THR A 83 -12.30 -25.01 0.52
N PHE A 84 -12.21 -24.88 -0.81
CA PHE A 84 -13.32 -24.48 -1.66
C PHE A 84 -14.20 -25.68 -2.02
N ASP A 85 -15.46 -25.66 -1.58
CA ASP A 85 -16.43 -26.72 -1.86
C ASP A 85 -16.63 -26.98 -3.36
N SER A 86 -16.64 -25.93 -4.17
CA SER A 86 -16.79 -26.02 -5.63
C SER A 86 -15.64 -26.79 -6.28
N VAL A 87 -14.41 -26.57 -5.81
CA VAL A 87 -13.22 -27.28 -6.31
C VAL A 87 -13.24 -28.72 -5.81
N ASN A 88 -13.59 -28.95 -4.55
CA ASN A 88 -13.68 -30.28 -3.97
C ASN A 88 -14.69 -31.17 -4.73
N TYR A 89 -15.86 -30.60 -5.09
CA TYR A 89 -16.86 -31.28 -5.89
C TYR A 89 -16.34 -31.68 -7.29
N LEU A 90 -15.59 -30.80 -7.94
CA LEU A 90 -15.02 -31.06 -9.27
C LEU A 90 -13.86 -32.07 -9.24
N MET A 91 -13.04 -32.06 -8.19
CA MET A 91 -11.85 -32.91 -8.09
C MET A 91 -12.18 -34.33 -7.62
N GLY A 92 -13.23 -34.52 -6.83
CA GLY A 92 -13.77 -35.83 -6.42
C GLY A 92 -12.67 -36.81 -5.98
N ASN A 93 -12.38 -37.80 -6.84
CA ASN A 93 -11.41 -38.87 -6.55
C ASN A 93 -9.93 -38.43 -6.48
N LYS A 94 -9.61 -37.19 -6.86
CA LYS A 94 -8.24 -36.64 -6.83
C LYS A 94 -7.89 -35.96 -5.51
N LEU A 95 -8.82 -35.92 -4.56
CA LEU A 95 -8.59 -35.28 -3.26
C LEU A 95 -7.50 -35.99 -2.45
N ALA A 96 -6.63 -35.19 -1.84
CA ALA A 96 -5.60 -35.64 -0.91
C ALA A 96 -5.96 -35.29 0.54
N PRO A 97 -5.67 -36.15 1.51
CA PRO A 97 -5.75 -35.78 2.91
C PRO A 97 -4.54 -34.91 3.29
N VAL A 98 -4.81 -33.67 3.70
CA VAL A 98 -3.80 -32.71 4.15
C VAL A 98 -4.23 -32.15 5.49
N ASP A 99 -3.30 -32.12 6.43
CA ASP A 99 -3.47 -31.52 7.75
C ASP A 99 -2.84 -30.13 7.74
N ILE A 100 -3.63 -29.09 8.03
CA ILE A 100 -3.20 -27.70 7.88
C ILE A 100 -3.32 -26.96 9.20
N SER A 101 -2.27 -26.21 9.49
CA SER A 101 -2.20 -25.28 10.60
C SER A 101 -1.74 -23.93 10.07
N ALA A 102 -2.41 -22.86 10.50
CA ALA A 102 -2.05 -21.50 10.18
C ALA A 102 -1.95 -20.71 11.49
N SER A 103 -0.90 -19.90 11.61
CA SER A 103 -0.64 -19.05 12.77
C SER A 103 -0.39 -17.63 12.30
N GLU A 104 -1.10 -16.68 12.91
CA GLU A 104 -0.89 -15.25 12.72
C GLU A 104 -0.21 -14.70 13.97
N GLN A 105 0.88 -13.96 13.79
CA GLN A 105 1.66 -13.41 14.90
C GLN A 105 1.75 -11.89 14.78
N ASP A 106 1.51 -11.22 15.91
CA ASP A 106 1.74 -9.80 16.12
C ASP A 106 3.01 -9.68 16.98
N VAL A 107 4.13 -9.36 16.34
CA VAL A 107 5.46 -9.42 16.98
C VAL A 107 5.70 -8.19 17.84
N ASN A 108 5.13 -7.04 17.44
CA ASN A 108 5.33 -5.76 18.12
C ASN A 108 4.16 -5.38 19.06
N SER A 109 3.09 -6.21 19.10
CA SER A 109 1.88 -5.99 19.88
C SER A 109 1.12 -4.71 19.53
N ASP A 110 1.14 -4.30 18.25
CA ASP A 110 0.42 -3.12 17.76
C ASP A 110 -1.04 -3.39 17.35
N GLY A 111 -1.48 -4.65 17.45
CA GLY A 111 -2.82 -5.11 17.09
C GLY A 111 -2.97 -5.51 15.62
N LYS A 112 -1.89 -5.51 14.83
CA LYS A 112 -1.87 -5.97 13.45
C LYS A 112 -1.02 -7.21 13.30
N VAL A 113 -1.36 -8.02 12.31
CA VAL A 113 -0.63 -9.25 12.00
C VAL A 113 0.64 -8.88 11.23
N ASP A 114 1.79 -9.30 11.74
CA ASP A 114 3.11 -9.09 11.12
C ASP A 114 3.57 -10.32 10.32
N LEU A 115 3.36 -11.51 10.88
CA LEU A 115 3.82 -12.78 10.31
C LEU A 115 2.65 -13.77 10.19
N ILE A 116 2.58 -14.43 9.04
CA ILE A 116 1.60 -15.48 8.77
C ILE A 116 2.36 -16.75 8.41
N ASP A 117 2.32 -17.73 9.31
CA ASP A 117 2.92 -19.05 9.10
C ASP A 117 1.85 -20.05 8.71
N ILE A 118 1.99 -20.66 7.54
CA ILE A 118 1.08 -21.69 7.04
C ILE A 118 1.88 -23.00 6.89
N LYS A 119 1.44 -24.04 7.59
CA LYS A 119 2.06 -25.37 7.56
C LYS A 119 1.04 -26.39 7.08
N ALA A 120 1.38 -27.10 6.03
CA ALA A 120 0.57 -28.17 5.44
C ALA A 120 1.34 -29.49 5.48
N VAL A 121 0.78 -30.49 6.16
CA VAL A 121 1.34 -31.84 6.26
C VAL A 121 0.49 -32.78 5.42
N VAL A 122 1.10 -33.32 4.36
CA VAL A 122 0.41 -34.13 3.36
C VAL A 122 0.70 -35.60 3.61
N ARG A 123 -0.31 -36.48 3.48
CA ARG A 123 -0.13 -37.94 3.62
C ARG A 123 -0.70 -38.67 2.42
N GLY A 124 -0.02 -39.73 1.96
CA GLY A 124 -0.55 -40.64 0.94
C GLY A 124 -0.59 -40.09 -0.50
N VAL A 125 0.19 -39.05 -0.81
CA VAL A 125 0.24 -38.43 -2.15
C VAL A 125 1.29 -39.05 -3.09
N GLY A 126 2.20 -39.87 -2.56
CA GLY A 126 3.23 -40.55 -3.36
C GLY A 126 4.40 -39.63 -3.73
N ASP A 127 5.05 -39.91 -4.86
CA ASP A 127 6.20 -39.13 -5.35
C ASP A 127 5.74 -37.77 -5.88
N VAL A 128 6.01 -36.71 -5.12
CA VAL A 128 5.65 -35.32 -5.47
C VAL A 128 6.81 -34.64 -6.19
N HIS A 129 6.58 -34.25 -7.44
CA HIS A 129 7.55 -33.53 -8.28
C HIS A 129 7.27 -32.04 -8.36
N GLY A 130 6.04 -31.62 -8.13
CA GLY A 130 5.65 -30.22 -8.16
C GLY A 130 4.58 -29.90 -7.14
N VAL A 131 4.60 -28.68 -6.63
CA VAL A 131 3.61 -28.16 -5.69
C VAL A 131 3.21 -26.77 -6.14
N LYS A 132 1.90 -26.56 -6.25
CA LYS A 132 1.29 -25.25 -6.46
C LYS A 132 0.39 -24.96 -5.27
N ALA A 133 0.55 -23.78 -4.70
CA ALA A 133 -0.24 -23.29 -3.59
C ALA A 133 -0.86 -21.94 -3.96
N LEU A 134 -2.15 -21.82 -3.72
CA LEU A 134 -2.92 -20.59 -3.85
C LEU A 134 -3.56 -20.30 -2.50
N MET A 135 -3.24 -19.15 -1.91
CA MET A 135 -3.68 -18.75 -0.58
C MET A 135 -4.40 -17.41 -0.68
N ALA A 136 -5.58 -17.29 -0.09
CA ALA A 136 -6.35 -16.05 -0.09
C ALA A 136 -6.15 -15.24 1.19
N PHE A 137 -6.03 -13.93 1.03
CA PHE A 137 -5.79 -12.97 2.10
C PHE A 137 -6.75 -11.79 1.98
N ASP A 138 -7.32 -11.39 3.10
CA ASP A 138 -8.06 -10.15 3.23
C ASP A 138 -7.06 -9.02 3.52
N TYR A 139 -7.05 -8.03 2.65
CA TYR A 139 -6.14 -6.89 2.75
C TYR A 139 -6.95 -5.62 2.92
N SER A 140 -6.65 -4.90 4.00
CA SER A 140 -7.30 -3.65 4.35
C SER A 140 -6.26 -2.56 4.61
N LEU A 141 -6.49 -1.38 4.02
CA LEU A 141 -5.73 -0.17 4.24
C LEU A 141 -6.71 0.91 4.69
N GLY A 142 -6.38 1.60 5.78
CA GLY A 142 -7.17 2.72 6.26
C GLY A 142 -6.32 3.99 6.41
N GLY A 143 -6.98 5.14 6.40
CA GLY A 143 -6.37 6.43 6.73
C GLY A 143 -6.61 7.49 5.66
N ARG A 144 -5.62 7.73 4.78
CA ARG A 144 -5.75 8.68 3.65
C ARG A 144 -6.56 8.09 2.50
N VAL A 145 -6.50 6.78 2.34
CA VAL A 145 -7.21 5.99 1.34
C VAL A 145 -7.76 4.78 2.08
N ASP A 146 -9.06 4.58 1.95
CA ASP A 146 -9.71 3.38 2.46
C ASP A 146 -9.80 2.36 1.33
N LEU A 147 -9.15 1.22 1.54
CA LEU A 147 -9.04 0.15 0.56
C LEU A 147 -9.34 -1.18 1.24
N VAL A 148 -10.30 -1.91 0.69
CA VAL A 148 -10.60 -3.28 1.09
C VAL A 148 -10.48 -4.13 -0.16
N MET A 149 -9.62 -5.15 -0.12
CA MET A 149 -9.42 -6.05 -1.25
C MET A 149 -9.28 -7.50 -0.77
N ASN A 150 -9.79 -8.41 -1.59
CA ASN A 150 -9.50 -9.82 -1.48
C ASN A 150 -8.32 -10.13 -2.40
N SER A 151 -7.20 -10.50 -1.82
CA SER A 151 -5.95 -10.78 -2.53
C SER A 151 -5.63 -12.27 -2.49
N MET A 152 -4.83 -12.73 -3.45
CA MET A 152 -4.37 -14.11 -3.52
C MET A 152 -2.85 -14.13 -3.70
N ALA A 153 -2.17 -14.96 -2.92
CA ALA A 153 -0.77 -15.29 -3.14
C ALA A 153 -0.68 -16.63 -3.87
N TYR A 154 0.19 -16.69 -4.87
CA TYR A 154 0.48 -17.89 -5.64
C TYR A 154 1.94 -18.26 -5.46
N ALA A 155 2.19 -19.49 -5.02
CA ALA A 155 3.52 -20.09 -4.93
C ALA A 155 3.53 -21.38 -5.74
N SER A 156 4.58 -21.57 -6.54
CA SER A 156 4.72 -22.74 -7.39
C SER A 156 6.16 -23.17 -7.46
N TYR A 157 6.39 -24.47 -7.33
CA TYR A 157 7.69 -25.08 -7.46
C TYR A 157 7.57 -26.42 -8.18
N SER A 158 8.54 -26.73 -9.05
CA SER A 158 8.64 -28.03 -9.71
C SER A 158 10.10 -28.49 -9.79
N SER A 159 10.29 -29.80 -9.70
CA SER A 159 11.59 -30.46 -9.65
C SER A 159 11.53 -31.81 -10.36
N PRO A 160 12.62 -32.23 -11.05
CA PRO A 160 12.72 -33.57 -11.62
C PRO A 160 12.83 -34.67 -10.56
N LEU A 161 13.19 -34.31 -9.32
CA LEU A 161 13.32 -35.24 -8.19
C LEU A 161 12.12 -35.12 -7.26
N ALA A 162 11.70 -36.25 -6.70
CA ALA A 162 10.64 -36.28 -5.70
C ALA A 162 11.07 -35.54 -4.43
N GLY A 163 10.27 -34.57 -4.00
CA GLY A 163 10.52 -33.75 -2.82
C GLY A 163 9.79 -34.29 -1.59
N SER A 164 10.42 -34.17 -0.41
CA SER A 164 9.80 -34.49 0.89
C SER A 164 9.18 -33.27 1.59
N GLY A 165 9.56 -32.04 1.18
CA GLY A 165 9.06 -30.81 1.76
C GLY A 165 9.39 -29.60 0.90
N LEU A 166 8.61 -28.54 1.07
CA LEU A 166 8.76 -27.25 0.41
C LEU A 166 8.62 -26.14 1.45
N TYR A 167 9.60 -25.24 1.47
CA TYR A 167 9.59 -24.04 2.32
C TYR A 167 9.61 -22.82 1.39
N VAL A 168 8.68 -21.90 1.61
CA VAL A 168 8.53 -20.69 0.80
C VAL A 168 8.37 -19.51 1.73
N ASP A 169 9.28 -18.55 1.62
CA ASP A 169 9.22 -17.28 2.34
C ASP A 169 8.99 -16.15 1.34
N GLY A 170 8.18 -15.15 1.73
CA GLY A 170 7.85 -14.03 0.86
C GLY A 170 7.17 -12.89 1.61
N TYR A 171 6.97 -11.77 0.91
CA TYR A 171 6.32 -10.58 1.44
C TYR A 171 5.08 -10.24 0.62
N LEU A 172 3.96 -9.99 1.29
CA LEU A 172 2.76 -9.44 0.65
C LEU A 172 2.84 -7.91 0.67
N ARG A 173 3.10 -7.31 -0.49
CA ARG A 173 3.20 -5.85 -0.64
C ARG A 173 2.18 -5.33 -1.65
N LEU A 174 1.50 -4.24 -1.28
CA LEU A 174 0.70 -3.46 -2.22
C LEU A 174 1.63 -2.62 -3.11
N ASP A 175 1.59 -2.86 -4.41
CA ASP A 175 2.30 -2.07 -5.41
C ASP A 175 1.33 -1.12 -6.13
N GLN A 176 1.38 0.16 -5.75
CA GLN A 176 0.55 1.20 -6.33
C GLN A 176 1.20 1.74 -7.61
N ARG A 177 0.58 1.46 -8.77
CA ARG A 177 1.11 1.89 -10.08
C ARG A 177 1.02 3.39 -10.34
N ASP A 178 -0.09 4.02 -9.94
CA ASP A 178 -0.35 5.44 -10.19
C ASP A 178 -0.88 6.13 -8.94
N ALA A 179 -0.66 7.45 -8.86
CA ALA A 179 -1.22 8.28 -7.80
C ALA A 179 -2.76 8.27 -7.85
N ILE A 180 -3.40 8.23 -6.68
CA ILE A 180 -4.85 8.31 -6.57
C ILE A 180 -5.25 9.78 -6.54
N PRO A 181 -6.09 10.27 -7.49
CA PRO A 181 -6.57 11.64 -7.47
C PRO A 181 -7.41 11.93 -6.22
N ALA A 182 -7.24 13.12 -5.65
CA ALA A 182 -7.97 13.51 -4.45
C ALA A 182 -9.48 13.61 -4.72
N GLY A 183 -10.29 12.99 -3.86
CA GLY A 183 -11.75 13.03 -3.95
C GLY A 183 -12.37 12.05 -4.96
N PHE A 184 -11.57 11.18 -5.58
CA PHE A 184 -12.07 10.16 -6.49
C PHE A 184 -12.04 8.78 -5.83
N THR A 185 -13.03 7.95 -6.18
CA THR A 185 -13.02 6.53 -5.86
C THR A 185 -12.59 5.76 -7.11
N ARG A 186 -11.57 4.92 -6.98
CA ARG A 186 -11.09 4.04 -8.07
C ARG A 186 -11.60 2.64 -7.79
N HIS A 187 -12.46 2.14 -8.68
CA HIS A 187 -12.97 0.77 -8.62
C HIS A 187 -12.20 -0.20 -9.52
N ASP A 188 -11.30 0.33 -10.35
CA ASP A 188 -10.56 -0.43 -11.33
C ASP A 188 -9.34 -1.09 -10.69
N TYR A 189 -9.30 -2.43 -10.74
CA TYR A 189 -8.16 -3.22 -10.31
C TYR A 189 -7.36 -3.67 -11.54
N ASN A 190 -6.08 -3.26 -11.61
CA ASN A 190 -5.09 -3.81 -12.54
C ASN A 190 -5.39 -3.65 -14.05
N TYR A 191 -5.92 -2.50 -14.47
CA TYR A 191 -5.97 -2.14 -15.90
C TYR A 191 -4.59 -1.60 -16.33
N SER A 192 -4.05 -2.19 -17.41
CA SER A 192 -2.90 -1.69 -18.18
C SER A 192 -3.36 -0.82 -19.34
#